data_AF-L0A4P1-F1
#
_entry.id   AF-L0A4P1-F1
#
_cell.length_a   1.000
_cell.length_b   1.000
_cell.length_c   1.000
_cell.angle_alpha   90.00
_cell.angle_beta   90.00
_cell.angle_gamma   90.00
#
_symmetry.space_group_name_H-M   'P 1'
#
loop_
_entity.id
_entity.type
_entity.pdbx_description
1 polymer ?
#
loop_
_entity_poly.entity_id
_entity_poly.type
_entity_poly.pdbx_seq_one_letter_code
_entity_poly.pdbx_strand_id
1 'polypeptide(L)'
;MTLAPSARLAVLASGRGSNLAALLEAFPGQVAVVISNKRDAPALERARAAGIEALHVPWPPGGARDFEAAVETLLSSRQVTLVLLAGFMRLLSPGFTRAWHGRILNIHPSLLPAFPGLHAHAQALNAGAAFTGCSVHFVDAGCDTGEVILQKRVPVQAGDTEETLSRRLLPAEHEAYPQAVRLVLRGLAFPRPQPGEIEAEFGVNVAADAQGVRAARLLRDWGREDAVADALEGHLTPLTSLARSTDELRLAWTTLDSLSERRARWEKRGELLVQAETLGLGAHCARALAVTADEWDTTTY
;
A
#
# COMPACT_ATOMS: atom_id res chain seq x y z
N MET A 1 -11.14 -17.78 -2.98
CA MET A 1 -9.88 -17.20 -2.46
C MET A 1 -8.71 -18.07 -2.85
N THR A 2 -8.16 -17.87 -4.04
CA THR A 2 -6.75 -18.19 -4.26
C THR A 2 -5.97 -17.13 -3.51
N LEU A 3 -5.43 -17.49 -2.35
CA LEU A 3 -4.33 -16.73 -1.75
C LEU A 3 -3.33 -16.48 -2.88
N ALA A 4 -2.93 -15.22 -3.10
CA ALA A 4 -1.81 -14.93 -3.98
C ALA A 4 -0.67 -15.90 -3.65
N PRO A 5 0.05 -16.45 -4.66
CA PRO A 5 1.21 -17.30 -4.38
C PRO A 5 2.05 -16.63 -3.30
N SER A 6 2.45 -17.37 -2.26
CA SER A 6 3.08 -16.85 -1.04
C SER A 6 3.92 -15.62 -1.35
N ALA A 7 3.44 -14.43 -0.98
CA ALA A 7 4.02 -13.18 -1.42
C ALA A 7 5.53 -13.18 -1.10
N ARG A 8 6.36 -12.87 -2.10
CA ARG A 8 7.81 -12.80 -1.92
C ARG A 8 8.23 -11.35 -2.05
N LEU A 9 8.65 -10.78 -0.93
CA LEU A 9 8.94 -9.36 -0.79
C LEU A 9 10.44 -9.11 -0.96
N ALA A 10 10.79 -8.02 -1.65
CA ALA A 10 12.14 -7.46 -1.58
C ALA A 10 12.10 -6.08 -0.93
N VAL A 11 13.09 -5.78 -0.09
CA VAL A 11 13.23 -4.45 0.51
C VAL A 11 14.48 -3.77 -0.03
N LEU A 12 14.31 -2.56 -0.58
CA LEU A 12 15.42 -1.70 -0.98
C LEU A 12 15.61 -0.60 0.07
N ALA A 13 16.84 -0.41 0.55
CA ALA A 13 17.12 0.57 1.61
C ALA A 13 18.50 1.23 1.43
N SER A 14 18.66 2.48 1.88
CA SER A 14 19.94 3.21 1.85
C SER A 14 20.45 3.66 3.23
N GLY A 15 19.73 3.34 4.30
CA GLY A 15 19.95 3.94 5.62
C GLY A 15 19.73 2.99 6.81
N ARG A 16 19.18 3.55 7.90
CA ARG A 16 19.10 2.91 9.22
C ARG A 16 18.26 1.62 9.26
N GLY A 17 17.27 1.49 8.37
CA GLY A 17 16.41 0.31 8.31
C GLY A 17 15.36 0.21 9.43
N SER A 18 14.84 1.33 9.93
CA SER A 18 13.73 1.32 10.90
C SER A 18 12.44 0.75 10.29
N ASN A 19 12.05 1.23 9.10
CA ASN A 19 10.93 0.66 8.34
C ASN A 19 11.16 -0.81 7.96
N LEU A 20 12.41 -1.21 7.65
CA LEU A 20 12.74 -2.62 7.44
C LEU A 20 12.42 -3.46 8.69
N ALA A 21 12.71 -2.97 9.91
CA ALA A 21 12.39 -3.70 11.13
C ALA A 21 10.89 -3.99 11.24
N ALA A 22 10.04 -2.98 11.03
CA ALA A 22 8.58 -3.12 11.07
C ALA A 22 8.07 -4.08 9.99
N LEU A 23 8.65 -4.04 8.78
CA LEU A 23 8.30 -4.95 7.70
C LEU A 23 8.71 -6.42 8.01
N LEU A 24 9.89 -6.64 8.60
CA LEU A 24 10.34 -7.98 8.98
C LEU A 24 9.46 -8.60 10.06
N GLU A 25 9.03 -7.78 11.03
CA GLU A 25 8.10 -8.21 12.08
C GLU A 25 6.71 -8.54 11.53
N ALA A 26 6.19 -7.71 10.62
CA ALA A 26 4.84 -7.90 10.07
C ALA A 26 4.74 -9.04 9.04
N PHE A 27 5.85 -9.39 8.37
CA PHE A 27 5.86 -10.37 7.28
C PHE A 27 6.94 -11.45 7.48
N PRO A 28 6.89 -12.21 8.60
CA PRO A 28 7.90 -13.21 8.91
C PRO A 28 7.96 -14.28 7.81
N GLY A 29 9.16 -14.53 7.29
CA GLY A 29 9.41 -15.52 6.23
C GLY A 29 8.99 -15.10 4.82
N GLN A 30 8.42 -13.91 4.62
CA GLN A 30 8.01 -13.43 3.29
C GLN A 30 9.03 -12.49 2.64
N VAL A 31 9.88 -11.82 3.43
CA VAL A 31 10.98 -11.01 2.90
C VAL A 31 12.10 -11.92 2.40
N ALA A 32 12.24 -12.02 1.08
CA ALA A 32 13.19 -12.90 0.44
C ALA A 32 14.61 -12.31 0.36
N VAL A 33 14.71 -10.99 0.21
CA VAL A 33 16.00 -10.30 0.10
C VAL A 33 15.90 -8.83 0.51
N VAL A 34 16.96 -8.32 1.13
CA VAL A 34 17.19 -6.90 1.36
C VAL A 34 18.36 -6.44 0.51
N ILE A 35 18.15 -5.42 -0.31
CA ILE A 35 19.16 -4.86 -1.20
C ILE A 35 19.48 -3.44 -0.77
N SER A 36 20.76 -3.11 -0.66
CA SER A 36 21.20 -1.73 -0.43
C SER A 36 22.20 -1.26 -1.46
N ASN A 37 22.08 0.01 -1.81
CA ASN A 37 23.08 0.71 -2.62
C ASN A 37 24.26 1.25 -1.82
N LYS A 38 24.27 1.04 -0.49
CA LYS A 38 25.39 1.38 0.40
C LYS A 38 25.86 0.13 1.13
N ARG A 39 27.15 -0.15 1.06
CA ARG A 39 27.76 -1.35 1.66
C ARG A 39 27.60 -1.40 3.17
N ASP A 40 27.67 -0.24 3.81
CA ASP A 40 27.67 -0.01 5.25
C ASP A 40 26.28 0.38 5.81
N ALA A 41 25.21 0.23 5.01
CA ALA A 41 23.87 0.52 5.48
C ALA A 41 23.48 -0.38 6.67
N PRO A 42 23.09 0.17 7.83
CA PRO A 42 22.64 -0.62 8.98
C PRO A 42 21.43 -1.54 8.66
N ALA A 43 20.65 -1.20 7.64
CA ALA A 43 19.59 -2.06 7.13
C ALA A 43 20.08 -3.46 6.70
N LEU A 44 21.29 -3.57 6.12
CA LEU A 44 21.86 -4.86 5.73
C LEU A 44 22.19 -5.72 6.95
N GLU A 45 22.78 -5.15 7.99
CA GLU A 45 23.07 -5.89 9.22
C GLU A 45 21.79 -6.35 9.92
N ARG A 46 20.76 -5.50 9.94
CA ARG A 46 19.45 -5.85 10.50
C ARG A 46 18.79 -7.01 9.74
N ALA A 47 18.93 -7.04 8.41
CA ALA A 47 18.45 -8.15 7.59
C ALA A 47 19.19 -9.46 7.92
N ARG A 48 20.53 -9.43 8.01
CA ARG A 48 21.33 -10.61 8.35
C ARG A 48 21.00 -11.14 9.75
N ALA A 49 20.84 -10.25 10.72
CA ALA A 49 20.44 -10.62 12.08
C ALA A 49 19.07 -11.31 12.14
N ALA A 50 18.17 -11.00 11.21
CA ALA A 50 16.89 -11.66 11.04
C ALA A 50 16.94 -12.93 10.16
N GLY A 51 18.14 -13.38 9.75
CA GLY A 51 18.30 -14.54 8.87
C GLY A 51 17.88 -14.31 7.42
N ILE A 52 17.74 -13.05 6.99
CA ILE A 52 17.34 -12.68 5.63
C ILE A 52 18.58 -12.38 4.78
N GLU A 53 18.54 -12.80 3.52
CA GLU A 53 19.60 -12.49 2.57
C GLU A 53 19.76 -10.96 2.39
N ALA A 54 20.99 -10.46 2.55
CA ALA A 54 21.30 -9.04 2.55
C ALA A 54 22.43 -8.74 1.56
N LEU A 55 22.09 -8.08 0.45
CA LEU A 55 22.98 -7.86 -0.68
C LEU A 55 23.30 -6.38 -0.87
N HIS A 56 24.57 -6.10 -1.10
CA HIS A 56 25.02 -4.77 -1.52
C HIS A 56 25.16 -4.74 -3.05
N VAL A 57 24.41 -3.85 -3.69
CA VAL A 57 24.51 -3.56 -5.13
C VAL A 57 24.85 -2.08 -5.27
N PRO A 58 26.11 -1.71 -5.58
CA PRO A 58 26.51 -0.31 -5.57
C PRO A 58 25.73 0.50 -6.60
N TRP A 59 25.40 1.76 -6.27
CA TRP A 59 24.88 2.70 -7.25
C TRP A 59 26.03 3.21 -8.12
N PRO A 60 26.06 2.92 -9.43
CA PRO A 60 27.21 3.25 -10.26
C PRO A 60 27.21 4.75 -10.63
N PRO A 61 28.37 5.32 -10.98
CA PRO A 61 28.45 6.70 -11.48
C PRO A 61 27.63 6.94 -12.76
N GLY A 62 27.42 5.90 -13.57
CA GLY A 62 26.67 5.95 -14.83
C GLY A 62 25.14 5.97 -14.69
N GLY A 63 24.61 5.97 -13.47
CA GLY A 63 23.16 6.09 -13.20
C GLY A 63 22.45 4.77 -12.89
N ALA A 64 21.11 4.77 -12.98
CA ALA A 64 20.31 3.67 -12.46
C ALA A 64 20.43 2.35 -13.25
N ARG A 65 20.79 2.40 -14.55
CA ARG A 65 20.68 1.25 -15.47
C ARG A 65 21.37 -0.03 -14.98
N ASP A 66 22.66 0.04 -14.63
CA ASP A 66 23.39 -1.17 -14.24
C ASP A 66 22.97 -1.66 -12.85
N PHE A 67 22.61 -0.73 -11.96
CA PHE A 67 22.02 -1.06 -10.65
C PHE A 67 20.69 -1.81 -10.85
N GLU A 68 19.80 -1.29 -11.69
CA GLU A 68 18.49 -1.85 -11.98
C GLU A 68 18.57 -3.20 -12.68
N ALA A 69 19.51 -3.39 -13.62
CA ALA A 69 19.73 -4.68 -14.26
C ALA A 69 20.19 -5.76 -13.27
N ALA A 70 21.09 -5.39 -12.34
CA ALA A 70 21.52 -6.28 -11.27
C ALA A 70 20.37 -6.58 -10.28
N VAL A 71 19.64 -5.56 -9.86
CA VAL A 71 18.46 -5.71 -9.01
C VAL A 71 17.42 -6.60 -9.68
N GLU A 72 17.07 -6.37 -10.94
CA GLU A 72 16.12 -7.19 -11.68
C GLU A 72 16.51 -8.66 -11.65
N THR A 73 17.77 -8.98 -11.96
CA THR A 73 18.29 -10.36 -11.90
C THR A 73 18.09 -10.98 -10.50
N LEU A 74 18.33 -10.20 -9.44
CA LEU A 74 18.13 -10.65 -8.06
C LEU A 74 16.65 -10.86 -7.73
N LEU A 75 15.78 -9.95 -8.17
CA LEU A 75 14.33 -10.03 -7.98
C LEU A 75 13.74 -11.23 -8.71
N SER A 76 14.08 -11.44 -9.99
CA SER A 76 13.57 -12.55 -10.79
C SER A 76 14.04 -13.90 -10.25
N SER A 77 15.33 -14.05 -9.92
CA SER A 77 15.88 -15.30 -9.37
C SER A 77 15.27 -15.70 -8.02
N ARG A 78 14.70 -14.74 -7.29
CA ARG A 78 14.00 -14.94 -6.03
C ARG A 78 12.49 -14.91 -6.17
N GLN A 79 11.96 -14.87 -7.39
CA GLN A 79 10.52 -14.83 -7.66
C GLN A 79 9.80 -13.72 -6.86
N VAL A 80 10.43 -12.56 -6.71
CA VAL A 80 9.86 -11.44 -5.97
C VAL A 80 8.60 -10.96 -6.67
N THR A 81 7.54 -10.73 -5.89
CA THR A 81 6.24 -10.25 -6.37
C THR A 81 5.98 -8.79 -6.01
N LEU A 82 6.67 -8.26 -4.99
CA LEU A 82 6.49 -6.89 -4.50
C LEU A 82 7.81 -6.31 -3.97
N VAL A 83 8.14 -5.10 -4.41
CA VAL A 83 9.31 -4.34 -3.98
C VAL A 83 8.89 -3.23 -3.02
N LEU A 84 9.59 -3.11 -1.90
CA LEU A 84 9.33 -2.14 -0.85
C LEU A 84 10.53 -1.21 -0.68
N LEU A 85 10.37 0.07 -1.00
CA LEU A 85 11.37 1.10 -0.75
C LEU A 85 11.27 1.55 0.71
N ALA A 86 12.24 1.15 1.53
CA ALA A 86 12.29 1.46 2.97
C ALA A 86 13.47 2.40 3.26
N GLY A 87 13.29 3.68 2.92
CA GLY A 87 14.37 4.66 3.00
C GLY A 87 15.42 4.47 1.91
N PHE A 88 14.99 4.11 0.70
CA PHE A 88 15.84 4.05 -0.49
C PHE A 88 15.97 5.45 -1.08
N MET A 89 17.19 5.99 -1.14
CA MET A 89 17.48 7.40 -1.42
C MET A 89 17.92 7.64 -2.87
N ARG A 90 17.38 6.87 -3.81
CA ARG A 90 17.71 6.96 -5.24
C ARG A 90 16.43 6.89 -6.07
N LEU A 91 16.40 7.62 -7.18
CA LEU A 91 15.31 7.56 -8.15
C LEU A 91 15.50 6.36 -9.07
N LEU A 92 14.46 5.56 -9.20
CA LEU A 92 14.38 4.49 -10.18
C LEU A 92 14.00 5.08 -11.55
N SER A 93 14.49 4.47 -12.61
CA SER A 93 14.23 4.89 -13.97
C SER A 93 12.77 4.63 -14.34
N PRO A 94 12.21 5.44 -15.27
CA PRO A 94 10.87 5.19 -15.80
C PRO A 94 10.71 3.80 -16.44
N GLY A 95 11.80 3.21 -16.95
CA GLY A 95 11.78 1.86 -17.50
C GLY A 95 11.53 0.81 -16.43
N PHE A 96 12.24 0.91 -15.30
CA PHE A 96 12.11 0.00 -14.17
C PHE A 96 10.74 0.14 -13.48
N THR A 97 10.29 1.37 -13.24
CA THR A 97 9.00 1.59 -12.57
C THR A 97 7.80 1.17 -13.42
N ARG A 98 7.89 1.27 -14.75
CA ARG A 98 6.88 0.67 -15.66
C ARG A 98 6.90 -0.85 -15.64
N ALA A 99 8.07 -1.50 -15.67
CA ALA A 99 8.17 -2.95 -15.63
C ALA A 99 7.59 -3.56 -14.33
N TRP A 100 7.68 -2.79 -13.24
CA TRP A 100 7.13 -3.14 -11.93
C TRP A 100 5.90 -2.31 -11.55
N HIS A 101 5.12 -1.84 -12.54
CA HIS A 101 3.89 -1.09 -12.27
C HIS A 101 2.98 -1.83 -11.28
N GLY A 102 2.49 -1.13 -10.26
CA GLY A 102 1.68 -1.72 -9.18
C GLY A 102 2.41 -2.67 -8.24
N ARG A 103 3.72 -2.86 -8.40
CA ARG A 103 4.56 -3.81 -7.65
C ARG A 103 5.78 -3.17 -6.98
N ILE A 104 5.81 -1.84 -6.90
CA ILE A 104 6.77 -1.10 -6.07
C ILE A 104 6.00 -0.15 -5.15
N LEU A 105 6.24 -0.26 -3.85
CA LEU A 105 5.71 0.66 -2.84
C LEU A 105 6.83 1.50 -2.25
N ASN A 106 6.50 2.74 -1.89
CA ASN A 106 7.36 3.62 -1.13
C ASN A 106 6.61 4.19 0.07
N ILE A 107 7.35 4.47 1.15
CA ILE A 107 6.86 5.27 2.26
C ILE A 107 7.58 6.62 2.27
N HIS A 108 6.79 7.69 2.32
CA HIS A 108 7.28 9.06 2.30
C HIS A 108 6.84 9.82 3.57
N PRO A 109 7.75 10.56 4.25
CA PRO A 109 7.48 11.24 5.53
C PRO A 109 6.70 12.57 5.38
N SER A 110 5.63 12.56 4.58
CA SER A 110 4.64 13.64 4.55
C SER A 110 3.24 13.13 4.19
N LEU A 111 2.24 14.01 4.29
CA LEU A 111 0.92 13.80 3.68
C LEU A 111 0.94 14.27 2.23
N LEU A 112 1.36 13.40 1.30
CA LEU A 112 1.35 13.68 -0.13
C LEU A 112 -0.06 14.14 -0.59
N PRO A 113 -0.14 15.12 -1.51
CA PRO A 113 0.95 15.68 -2.32
C PRO A 113 1.79 16.78 -1.63
N ALA A 114 1.55 17.08 -0.34
CA ALA A 114 2.34 18.10 0.35
C ALA A 114 3.77 17.60 0.63
N PHE A 115 4.75 18.49 0.49
CA PHE A 115 6.16 18.25 0.84
C PHE A 115 6.81 17.01 0.16
N PRO A 116 6.76 16.87 -1.18
CA PRO A 116 7.39 15.77 -1.88
C PRO A 116 8.93 15.92 -1.88
N GLY A 117 9.64 14.86 -2.24
CA GLY A 117 11.09 14.86 -2.40
C GLY A 117 11.85 14.92 -1.07
N LEU A 118 13.09 15.40 -1.13
CA LEU A 118 13.98 15.36 0.04
C LEU A 118 13.56 16.38 1.12
N HIS A 119 13.95 16.10 2.36
CA HIS A 119 13.79 17.02 3.50
C HIS A 119 12.33 17.39 3.83
N ALA A 120 11.38 16.46 3.67
CA ALA A 120 9.96 16.70 3.93
C ALA A 120 9.67 17.25 5.34
N HIS A 121 10.44 16.82 6.37
CA HIS A 121 10.32 17.38 7.73
C HIS A 121 10.66 18.87 7.78
N ALA A 122 11.78 19.28 7.19
CA ALA A 122 12.16 20.69 7.10
C ALA A 122 11.11 21.50 6.33
N GLN A 123 10.61 20.97 5.21
CA GLN A 123 9.57 21.61 4.42
C GLN A 123 8.29 21.85 5.25
N ALA A 124 7.84 20.85 6.02
CA ALA A 124 6.66 20.97 6.87
C ALA A 124 6.84 22.01 7.99
N LEU A 125 8.00 22.02 8.65
CA LEU A 125 8.32 22.99 9.72
C LEU A 125 8.41 24.41 9.17
N ASN A 126 9.11 24.61 8.05
CA ASN A 126 9.25 25.92 7.41
C ASN A 126 7.92 26.47 6.90
N ALA A 127 6.99 25.60 6.50
CA ALA A 127 5.64 25.99 6.10
C ALA A 127 4.72 26.33 7.29
N GLY A 128 5.16 26.11 8.53
CA GLY A 128 4.31 26.29 9.72
C GLY A 128 3.10 25.37 9.73
N ALA A 129 3.22 24.17 9.15
CA ALA A 129 2.11 23.23 9.05
C ALA A 129 1.64 22.81 10.45
N ALA A 130 0.33 22.81 10.71
CA ALA A 130 -0.23 22.29 11.97
C ALA A 130 -0.16 20.75 12.04
N PHE A 131 -0.16 20.10 10.87
CA PHE A 131 -0.13 18.65 10.72
C PHE A 131 0.79 18.25 9.57
N THR A 132 1.44 17.11 9.74
CA THR A 132 2.11 16.36 8.68
C THR A 132 1.74 14.89 8.84
N GLY A 133 2.55 13.95 8.33
CA GLY A 133 2.24 12.53 8.40
C GLY A 133 3.20 11.70 7.58
N CYS A 134 2.79 10.48 7.28
CA CYS A 134 3.42 9.65 6.27
C CYS A 134 2.40 9.21 5.22
N SER A 135 2.90 8.92 4.02
CA SER A 135 2.14 8.38 2.91
C SER A 135 2.83 7.13 2.40
N VAL A 136 2.09 6.03 2.32
CA VAL A 136 2.51 4.86 1.54
C VAL A 136 1.83 4.93 0.18
N HIS A 137 2.60 4.82 -0.89
CA HIS A 137 2.08 4.99 -2.24
C HIS A 137 2.76 4.03 -3.22
N PHE A 138 2.11 3.81 -4.36
CA PHE A 138 2.74 3.14 -5.50
C PHE A 138 3.83 4.04 -6.09
N VAL A 139 4.94 3.45 -6.53
CA VAL A 139 5.99 4.21 -7.23
C VAL A 139 5.67 4.25 -8.72
N ASP A 140 5.74 5.44 -9.31
CA ASP A 140 5.59 5.69 -10.74
C ASP A 140 6.89 6.30 -11.33
N ALA A 141 6.83 6.92 -12.50
CA ALA A 141 7.99 7.55 -13.12
C ALA A 141 8.33 8.94 -12.54
N GLY A 142 7.46 9.50 -11.69
CA GLY A 142 7.68 10.77 -11.03
C GLY A 142 8.35 10.61 -9.66
N CYS A 143 8.48 11.72 -8.93
CA CYS A 143 8.99 11.73 -7.55
C CYS A 143 7.81 11.94 -6.61
N ASP A 144 7.45 10.89 -5.86
CA ASP A 144 6.36 10.90 -4.87
C ASP A 144 5.00 11.31 -5.45
N THR A 145 4.73 10.95 -6.71
CA THR A 145 3.49 11.29 -7.43
C THR A 145 2.51 10.14 -7.60
N GLY A 146 2.94 8.90 -7.34
CA GLY A 146 2.09 7.74 -7.53
C GLY A 146 0.94 7.67 -6.53
N GLU A 147 -0.05 6.84 -6.85
CA GLU A 147 -1.31 6.78 -6.10
C GLU A 147 -1.07 6.36 -4.64
N VAL A 148 -1.63 7.16 -3.73
CA VAL A 148 -1.56 6.95 -2.28
C VAL A 148 -2.45 5.79 -1.88
N ILE A 149 -1.89 4.86 -1.10
CA ILE A 149 -2.58 3.68 -0.56
C ILE A 149 -3.11 3.96 0.84
N LEU A 150 -2.27 4.55 1.68
CA LEU A 150 -2.58 4.81 3.09
C LEU A 150 -1.80 6.03 3.58
N GLN A 151 -2.43 6.83 4.42
CA GLN A 151 -1.79 7.94 5.11
C GLN A 151 -2.06 7.88 6.61
N LYS A 152 -1.11 8.38 7.39
CA LYS A 152 -1.30 8.63 8.82
C LYS A 152 -0.86 10.04 9.15
N ARG A 153 -1.73 10.79 9.82
CA ARG A 153 -1.51 12.17 10.25
C ARG A 153 -0.84 12.23 11.61
N VAL A 154 0.13 13.12 11.77
CA VAL A 154 0.73 13.47 13.07
C VAL A 154 0.70 14.98 13.27
N PRO A 155 0.49 15.48 14.51
CA PRO A 155 0.56 16.91 14.79
C PRO A 155 1.99 17.41 14.73
N VAL A 156 2.15 18.65 14.27
CA VAL A 156 3.39 19.42 14.43
C VAL A 156 3.22 20.30 15.66
N GLN A 157 4.11 20.17 16.63
CA GLN A 157 4.06 20.88 17.89
C GLN A 157 4.89 22.15 17.82
N ALA A 158 4.50 23.17 18.60
CA ALA A 158 5.28 24.38 18.75
C ALA A 158 6.69 24.04 19.27
N GLY A 159 7.72 24.53 18.59
CA GLY A 159 9.12 24.28 18.94
C GLY A 159 9.69 22.95 18.42
N ASP A 160 8.97 22.21 17.57
CA ASP A 160 9.53 21.03 16.92
C ASP A 160 10.78 21.34 16.10
N THR A 161 11.76 20.44 16.16
CA THR A 161 12.88 20.33 15.23
C THR A 161 12.64 19.19 14.25
N GLU A 162 13.45 19.09 13.19
CA GLU A 162 13.38 17.92 12.28
C GLU A 162 13.54 16.60 13.04
N GLU A 163 14.38 16.57 14.07
CA GLU A 163 14.61 15.37 14.88
C GLU A 163 13.42 15.01 15.77
N THR A 164 12.79 15.98 16.45
CA THR A 164 11.61 15.70 17.28
C THR A 164 10.42 15.30 16.42
N LEU A 165 10.22 15.97 15.27
CA LEU A 165 9.18 15.65 14.32
C LEU A 165 9.40 14.26 13.70
N SER A 166 10.62 13.95 13.27
CA SER A 166 10.97 12.62 12.73
C SER A 166 10.71 11.51 13.75
N ARG A 167 11.10 11.71 15.01
CA ARG A 167 10.82 10.74 16.09
C ARG A 167 9.33 10.54 16.33
N ARG A 168 8.51 11.59 16.25
CA ARG A 168 7.04 11.49 16.39
C ARG A 168 6.39 10.76 15.22
N LEU A 169 6.96 10.90 14.03
CA LEU A 169 6.43 10.36 12.78
C LEU A 169 6.82 8.88 12.56
N LEU A 170 7.99 8.45 13.04
CA LEU A 170 8.48 7.07 12.88
C LEU A 170 7.47 5.98 13.29
N PRO A 171 6.79 6.03 14.46
CA PRO A 171 5.78 5.03 14.80
C PRO A 171 4.62 4.98 13.80
N ALA A 172 4.20 6.14 13.27
CA ALA A 172 3.15 6.20 12.25
C ALA A 172 3.62 5.54 10.94
N GLU A 173 4.89 5.73 10.55
CA GLU A 173 5.46 5.01 9.40
C GLU A 173 5.47 3.49 9.62
N HIS A 174 5.90 3.05 10.81
CA HIS A 174 6.01 1.62 11.16
C HIS A 174 4.66 0.92 11.18
N GLU A 175 3.58 1.66 11.44
CA GLU A 175 2.22 1.14 11.36
C GLU A 175 1.67 1.21 9.93
N ALA A 176 1.82 2.35 9.25
CA ALA A 176 1.27 2.57 7.92
C ALA A 176 1.87 1.64 6.87
N TYR A 177 3.19 1.41 6.89
CA TYR A 177 3.85 0.64 5.84
C TYR A 177 3.33 -0.80 5.78
N PRO A 178 3.35 -1.57 6.89
CA PRO A 178 2.81 -2.92 6.86
C PRO A 178 1.31 -2.97 6.54
N GLN A 179 0.52 -2.02 7.03
CA GLN A 179 -0.91 -1.91 6.73
C GLN A 179 -1.16 -1.77 5.21
N ALA A 180 -0.44 -0.86 4.55
CA ALA A 180 -0.53 -0.67 3.11
C ALA A 180 -0.07 -1.90 2.32
N VAL A 181 1.01 -2.56 2.75
CA VAL A 181 1.45 -3.82 2.12
C VAL A 181 0.36 -4.89 2.22
N ARG A 182 -0.30 -5.06 3.39
CA ARG A 182 -1.41 -6.01 3.53
C ARG A 182 -2.59 -5.69 2.61
N LEU A 183 -2.93 -4.41 2.43
CA LEU A 183 -3.97 -4.00 1.47
C LEU A 183 -3.63 -4.43 0.04
N VAL A 184 -2.38 -4.24 -0.39
CA VAL A 184 -1.92 -4.66 -1.72
C VAL A 184 -1.95 -6.18 -1.86
N LEU A 185 -1.41 -6.92 -0.89
CA LEU A 185 -1.39 -8.39 -0.93
C LEU A 185 -2.79 -9.01 -0.90
N ARG A 186 -3.78 -8.31 -0.34
CA ARG A 186 -5.20 -8.73 -0.32
C ARG A 186 -5.98 -8.28 -1.57
N GLY A 187 -5.34 -7.58 -2.52
CA GLY A 187 -6.00 -7.03 -3.71
C GLY A 187 -6.96 -5.88 -3.42
N LEU A 188 -6.85 -5.27 -2.24
CA LEU A 188 -7.66 -4.14 -1.77
C LEU A 188 -7.10 -2.79 -2.21
N ALA A 189 -5.79 -2.73 -2.46
CA ALA A 189 -5.13 -1.57 -3.06
C ALA A 189 -4.35 -2.02 -4.30
N PHE A 190 -4.54 -1.29 -5.39
CA PHE A 190 -3.87 -1.46 -6.67
C PHE A 190 -3.89 -0.09 -7.37
N PRO A 191 -2.88 0.22 -8.22
CA PRO A 191 -2.93 1.45 -8.99
C PRO A 191 -4.11 1.40 -9.96
N ARG A 192 -4.50 2.54 -10.50
CA ARG A 192 -5.45 2.61 -11.60
C ARG A 192 -5.11 1.59 -12.69
N PRO A 193 -6.09 0.77 -13.13
CA PRO A 193 -5.86 -0.19 -14.20
C PRO A 193 -5.33 0.48 -15.46
N GLN A 194 -4.33 -0.14 -16.08
CA GLN A 194 -3.82 0.25 -17.38
C GLN A 194 -4.81 -0.14 -18.49
N PRO A 195 -4.75 0.51 -19.68
CA PRO A 195 -5.59 0.13 -20.81
C PRO A 195 -5.51 -1.37 -21.13
N GLY A 196 -6.67 -2.01 -21.27
CA GLY A 196 -6.79 -3.45 -21.55
C GLY A 196 -6.72 -4.37 -20.32
N GLU A 197 -6.30 -3.90 -19.15
CA GLU A 197 -6.28 -4.76 -17.94
C GLU A 197 -7.68 -5.17 -17.49
N ILE A 198 -8.66 -4.26 -17.58
CA ILE A 198 -10.06 -4.56 -17.26
C ILE A 198 -10.63 -5.57 -18.26
N GLU A 199 -10.33 -5.44 -19.56
CA GLU A 199 -10.78 -6.41 -20.56
C GLU A 199 -10.11 -7.77 -20.36
N ALA A 200 -8.81 -7.79 -20.03
CA ALA A 200 -8.08 -9.03 -19.76
C ALA A 200 -8.60 -9.75 -18.51
N GLU A 201 -8.96 -9.01 -17.45
CA GLU A 201 -9.49 -9.60 -16.22
C GLU A 201 -10.98 -9.94 -16.32
N PHE A 202 -11.79 -9.04 -16.89
CA PHE A 202 -13.25 -9.11 -16.85
C PHE A 202 -13.92 -9.54 -18.14
N GLY A 203 -13.22 -9.49 -19.28
CA GLY A 203 -13.82 -9.68 -20.61
C GLY A 203 -14.73 -8.51 -21.03
N VAL A 204 -14.67 -7.39 -20.30
CA VAL A 204 -15.49 -6.19 -20.53
C VAL A 204 -14.58 -5.03 -20.91
N ASN A 205 -14.79 -4.44 -22.08
CA ASN A 205 -14.01 -3.30 -22.55
C ASN A 205 -14.65 -1.98 -22.10
N VAL A 206 -14.38 -1.61 -20.84
CA VAL A 206 -14.85 -0.37 -20.21
C VAL A 206 -13.75 0.26 -19.36
N ALA A 207 -13.83 1.58 -19.16
CA ALA A 207 -13.01 2.25 -18.16
C ALA A 207 -13.75 2.23 -16.83
N ALA A 208 -13.15 1.65 -15.79
CA ALA A 208 -13.71 1.60 -14.45
C ALA A 208 -12.76 2.27 -13.44
N ASP A 209 -13.33 2.92 -12.42
CA ASP A 209 -12.56 3.39 -11.28
C ASP A 209 -12.16 2.22 -10.35
N ALA A 210 -11.29 2.49 -9.39
CA ALA A 210 -10.81 1.44 -8.47
C ALA A 210 -11.95 0.82 -7.63
N GLN A 211 -13.00 1.58 -7.31
CA GLN A 211 -14.15 1.07 -6.55
C GLN A 211 -15.00 0.13 -7.41
N GLY A 212 -15.23 0.45 -8.68
CA GLY A 212 -15.92 -0.39 -9.65
C GLY A 212 -15.20 -1.72 -9.86
N VAL A 213 -13.87 -1.69 -10.00
CA VAL A 213 -13.07 -2.92 -10.10
C VAL A 213 -13.15 -3.76 -8.83
N ARG A 214 -13.06 -3.16 -7.62
CA ARG A 214 -13.20 -3.93 -6.37
C ARG A 214 -14.61 -4.49 -6.19
N ALA A 215 -15.64 -3.72 -6.54
CA ALA A 215 -17.02 -4.19 -6.53
C ALA A 215 -17.25 -5.34 -7.52
N ALA A 216 -16.67 -5.27 -8.72
CA ALA A 216 -16.71 -6.35 -9.71
C ALA A 216 -16.03 -7.62 -9.19
N ARG A 217 -14.85 -7.51 -8.55
CA ARG A 217 -14.17 -8.65 -7.90
C ARG A 217 -15.02 -9.26 -6.78
N LEU A 218 -15.65 -8.42 -5.95
CA LEU A 218 -16.58 -8.90 -4.91
C LEU A 218 -17.74 -9.68 -5.54
N LEU A 219 -18.38 -9.15 -6.59
CA LEU A 219 -19.50 -9.80 -7.25
C LEU A 219 -19.10 -11.16 -7.84
N ARG A 220 -17.90 -11.29 -8.44
CA ARG A 220 -17.35 -12.59 -8.85
C ARG A 220 -17.20 -13.56 -7.70
N ASP A 221 -16.58 -13.11 -6.61
CA ASP A 221 -16.43 -13.91 -5.39
C ASP A 221 -17.78 -14.31 -4.78
N TRP A 222 -18.85 -13.59 -5.12
CA TRP A 222 -20.22 -13.85 -4.70
C TRP A 222 -21.00 -14.71 -5.71
N GLY A 223 -20.37 -15.14 -6.81
CA GLY A 223 -21.01 -15.92 -7.87
C GLY A 223 -21.99 -15.10 -8.73
N ARG A 224 -21.83 -13.78 -8.75
CA ARG A 224 -22.70 -12.82 -9.45
C ARG A 224 -22.03 -12.23 -10.69
N GLU A 225 -21.59 -13.11 -11.59
CA GLU A 225 -21.01 -12.70 -12.88
C GLU A 225 -22.00 -11.87 -13.71
N ASP A 226 -23.30 -12.08 -13.52
CA ASP A 226 -24.39 -11.32 -14.15
C ASP A 226 -24.36 -9.81 -13.84
N ALA A 227 -23.75 -9.41 -12.72
CA ALA A 227 -23.70 -8.02 -12.27
C ALA A 227 -22.31 -7.37 -12.42
N VAL A 228 -21.32 -8.09 -12.97
CA VAL A 228 -19.93 -7.60 -13.08
C VAL A 228 -19.81 -6.42 -14.03
N ALA A 229 -20.44 -6.50 -15.22
CA ALA A 229 -20.42 -5.41 -16.19
C ALA A 229 -21.05 -4.14 -15.62
N ASP A 230 -22.20 -4.26 -14.97
CA ASP A 230 -22.89 -3.15 -14.29
C ASP A 230 -21.99 -2.48 -13.24
N ALA A 231 -21.21 -3.25 -12.46
CA ALA A 231 -20.30 -2.69 -11.47
C ALA A 231 -19.14 -1.90 -12.10
N LEU A 232 -18.60 -2.38 -13.22
CA LEU A 232 -17.52 -1.72 -13.96
C LEU A 232 -18.02 -0.45 -14.68
N GLU A 233 -19.24 -0.47 -15.20
CA GLU A 233 -19.90 0.66 -15.86
C GLU A 233 -20.44 1.70 -14.86
N GLY A 234 -20.48 1.36 -13.56
CA GLY A 234 -20.95 2.25 -12.50
C GLY A 234 -22.48 2.29 -12.35
N HIS A 235 -23.20 1.32 -12.93
CA HIS A 235 -24.64 1.19 -12.75
C HIS A 235 -24.99 0.80 -11.31
N LEU A 236 -25.98 1.47 -10.73
CA LEU A 236 -26.44 1.25 -9.35
C LEU A 236 -27.68 0.34 -9.32
N THR A 237 -27.44 -0.97 -9.31
CA THR A 237 -28.43 -2.00 -9.02
C THR A 237 -28.37 -2.38 -7.53
N PRO A 238 -29.33 -3.13 -6.98
CA PRO A 238 -29.24 -3.61 -5.60
C PRO A 238 -27.94 -4.36 -5.29
N LEU A 239 -27.40 -5.11 -6.27
CA LEU A 239 -26.20 -5.92 -6.10
C LEU A 239 -24.93 -5.10 -6.19
N THR A 240 -24.82 -4.23 -7.20
CA THR A 240 -23.65 -3.37 -7.35
C THR A 240 -23.58 -2.36 -6.21
N SER A 241 -24.72 -1.86 -5.74
CA SER A 241 -24.79 -1.00 -4.54
C SER A 241 -24.30 -1.73 -3.29
N LEU A 242 -24.77 -2.96 -3.06
CA LEU A 242 -24.29 -3.77 -1.94
C LEU A 242 -22.77 -4.01 -2.02
N ALA A 243 -22.25 -4.36 -3.20
CA ALA A 243 -20.81 -4.59 -3.40
C ALA A 243 -19.98 -3.33 -3.15
N ARG A 244 -20.43 -2.16 -3.65
CA ARG A 244 -19.75 -0.87 -3.44
C ARG A 244 -19.75 -0.45 -1.98
N SER A 245 -20.89 -0.56 -1.28
CA SER A 245 -20.95 -0.24 0.15
C SER A 245 -20.15 -1.22 1.02
N THR A 246 -20.07 -2.49 0.60
CA THR A 246 -19.19 -3.47 1.24
C THR A 246 -17.72 -3.06 1.07
N ASP A 247 -17.30 -2.68 -0.13
CA ASP A 247 -15.96 -2.18 -0.40
C ASP A 247 -15.61 -0.92 0.42
N GLU A 248 -16.52 0.04 0.48
CA GLU A 248 -16.34 1.26 1.27
C GLU A 248 -16.12 0.97 2.75
N LEU A 249 -16.89 0.06 3.35
CA LEU A 249 -16.70 -0.33 4.74
C LEU A 249 -15.39 -1.09 4.98
N ARG A 250 -14.93 -1.90 4.01
CA ARG A 250 -13.63 -2.59 4.11
C ARG A 250 -12.48 -1.59 4.19
N LEU A 251 -12.58 -0.47 3.49
CA LEU A 251 -11.53 0.55 3.41
C LEU A 251 -11.77 1.75 4.33
N ALA A 252 -12.88 1.79 5.08
CA ALA A 252 -13.25 2.94 5.90
C ALA A 252 -12.20 3.32 6.97
N TRP A 253 -11.34 2.39 7.40
CA TRP A 253 -10.27 2.67 8.36
C TRP A 253 -9.07 3.39 7.73
N THR A 254 -8.92 3.40 6.41
CA THR A 254 -7.75 4.00 5.74
C THR A 254 -7.84 5.51 5.57
N THR A 255 -9.00 6.11 5.88
CA THR A 255 -9.20 7.57 5.76
C THR A 255 -8.47 8.35 6.84
N LEU A 256 -8.25 9.63 6.59
CA LEU A 256 -7.69 10.59 7.56
C LEU A 256 -8.74 11.15 8.54
N ASP A 257 -9.97 10.63 8.51
CA ASP A 257 -11.04 11.01 9.43
C ASP A 257 -10.64 10.67 10.87
N SER A 258 -11.28 11.33 11.85
CA SER A 258 -11.08 11.00 13.26
C SER A 258 -11.45 9.54 13.54
N LEU A 259 -10.86 8.97 14.60
CA LEU A 259 -11.20 7.60 15.02
C LEU A 259 -12.71 7.43 15.25
N SER A 260 -13.37 8.42 15.85
CA SER A 260 -14.81 8.39 16.10
C SER A 260 -15.62 8.36 14.82
N GLU A 261 -15.24 9.14 13.80
CA GLU A 261 -15.92 9.15 12.49
C GLU A 261 -15.73 7.81 11.76
N ARG A 262 -14.49 7.30 11.78
CA ARG A 262 -14.14 5.98 11.24
C ARG A 262 -14.98 4.88 11.91
N ARG A 263 -15.04 4.85 13.24
CA ARG A 263 -15.87 3.89 14.01
C ARG A 263 -17.36 4.03 13.72
N ALA A 264 -17.88 5.26 13.69
CA ALA A 264 -19.29 5.50 13.37
C ALA A 264 -19.66 4.99 11.97
N ARG A 265 -18.74 5.09 10.99
CA ARG A 265 -18.93 4.48 9.67
C ARG A 265 -18.95 2.95 9.75
N TRP A 266 -18.01 2.35 10.50
CA TRP A 266 -17.95 0.90 10.68
C TRP A 266 -19.19 0.29 11.35
N GLU A 267 -19.85 1.02 12.26
CA GLU A 267 -21.10 0.57 12.89
C GLU A 267 -22.28 0.41 11.90
N LYS A 268 -22.23 1.07 10.74
CA LYS A 268 -23.24 0.89 9.67
C LYS A 268 -23.21 -0.49 9.03
N ARG A 269 -22.21 -1.33 9.33
CA ARG A 269 -22.13 -2.72 8.83
C ARG A 269 -23.37 -3.55 9.17
N GLY A 270 -24.05 -3.27 10.29
CA GLY A 270 -25.26 -3.99 10.68
C GLY A 270 -26.40 -3.82 9.66
N GLU A 271 -26.64 -2.58 9.22
CA GLU A 271 -27.62 -2.27 8.17
C GLU A 271 -27.25 -2.93 6.84
N LEU A 272 -25.96 -2.88 6.48
CA LEU A 272 -25.45 -3.49 5.26
C LEU A 272 -25.62 -5.02 5.27
N LEU A 273 -25.37 -5.67 6.41
CA LEU A 273 -25.57 -7.12 6.56
C LEU A 273 -27.04 -7.50 6.43
N VAL A 274 -27.96 -6.73 7.00
CA VAL A 274 -29.40 -6.94 6.81
C VAL A 274 -29.78 -6.82 5.33
N GLN A 275 -29.26 -5.81 4.62
CA GLN A 275 -29.46 -5.69 3.17
C GLN A 275 -28.85 -6.87 2.39
N ALA A 276 -27.69 -7.37 2.82
CA ALA A 276 -27.07 -8.53 2.19
C ALA A 276 -27.93 -9.80 2.37
N GLU A 277 -28.54 -10.00 3.54
CA GLU A 277 -29.43 -11.13 3.80
C GLU A 277 -30.68 -11.11 2.90
N THR A 278 -31.28 -9.95 2.63
CA THR A 278 -32.44 -9.87 1.73
C THR A 278 -32.11 -10.26 0.28
N LEU A 279 -30.83 -10.19 -0.09
CA LEU A 279 -30.31 -10.59 -1.40
C LEU A 279 -29.68 -12.01 -1.40
N GLY A 280 -29.73 -12.74 -0.28
CA GLY A 280 -29.10 -14.06 -0.14
C GLY A 280 -27.57 -14.02 -0.12
N LEU A 281 -26.97 -12.88 0.20
CA LEU A 281 -25.53 -12.60 0.16
C LEU A 281 -24.91 -12.31 1.53
N GLY A 282 -25.66 -12.50 2.63
CA GLY A 282 -25.23 -12.18 3.99
C GLY A 282 -23.88 -12.79 4.37
N ALA A 283 -23.71 -14.11 4.18
CA ALA A 283 -22.45 -14.80 4.46
C ALA A 283 -21.28 -14.32 3.56
N HIS A 284 -21.55 -13.94 2.32
CA HIS A 284 -20.55 -13.41 1.40
C HIS A 284 -20.07 -12.02 1.83
N CYS A 285 -21.00 -11.13 2.16
CA CYS A 285 -20.71 -9.80 2.69
C CYS A 285 -19.95 -9.87 4.01
N ALA A 286 -20.39 -10.70 4.95
CA ALA A 286 -19.71 -10.89 6.25
C ALA A 286 -18.26 -11.36 6.08
N ARG A 287 -18.00 -12.33 5.19
CA ARG A 287 -16.62 -12.77 4.88
C ARG A 287 -15.78 -11.66 4.26
N ALA A 288 -16.35 -10.86 3.36
CA ALA A 288 -15.63 -9.74 2.73
C ALA A 288 -15.21 -8.69 3.77
N LEU A 289 -16.08 -8.39 4.74
CA LEU A 289 -15.82 -7.47 5.85
C LEU A 289 -14.80 -8.04 6.85
N ALA A 290 -14.79 -9.35 7.07
CA ALA A 290 -13.86 -10.01 7.99
C ALA A 290 -12.40 -9.78 7.61
N VAL A 291 -12.08 -9.68 6.31
CA VAL A 291 -10.71 -9.41 5.81
C VAL A 291 -10.12 -8.15 6.43
N THR A 292 -10.94 -7.16 6.75
CA THR A 292 -10.52 -5.86 7.29
C THR A 292 -10.98 -5.63 8.72
N ALA A 293 -11.82 -6.50 9.28
CA ALA A 293 -12.24 -6.46 10.67
C ALA A 293 -11.05 -6.60 11.63
N ASP A 294 -10.08 -7.46 11.31
CA ASP A 294 -8.87 -7.61 12.13
C ASP A 294 -8.13 -6.28 12.31
N GLU A 295 -8.07 -5.42 11.28
CA GLU A 295 -7.45 -4.10 11.40
C GLU A 295 -8.26 -3.19 12.33
N TRP A 296 -9.59 -3.24 12.28
CA TRP A 296 -10.46 -2.51 13.20
C TRP A 296 -10.34 -2.97 14.66
N ASP A 297 -10.20 -4.27 14.87
CA ASP A 297 -10.15 -4.88 16.20
C ASP A 297 -8.76 -4.73 16.85
N THR A 298 -7.70 -4.62 16.05
CA THR A 298 -6.30 -4.52 16.53
C THR A 298 -5.74 -3.11 16.54
N THR A 299 -6.35 -2.15 15.83
CA THR A 299 -5.89 -0.74 15.90
C THR A 299 -6.37 -0.06 17.18
N THR A 300 -5.48 -0.05 18.17
CA THR A 300 -5.55 0.86 19.32
C THR A 300 -5.16 2.27 18.87
N TYR A 301 -6.11 3.01 18.30
CA TYR A 301 -5.98 4.47 18.13
C TYR A 301 -6.33 5.20 19.42
#